data_AF-A0A3N5WRZ3-F1
#
_entry.id   AF-A0A3N5WRZ3-F1
#
_cell.length_a   1.000
_cell.length_b   1.000
_cell.length_c   1.000
_cell.angle_alpha   90.00
_cell.angle_beta   90.00
_cell.angle_gamma   90.00
#
_symmetry.space_group_name_H-M   'P 1'
#
loop_
_entity.id
_entity.type
_entity.pdbx_description
1 polymer ?
#
loop_
_entity_poly.entity_id
_entity_poly.type
_entity_poly.pdbx_seq_one_letter_code
_entity_poly.pdbx_strand_id
1 'polypeptide(L)' 'MTTISRRQLLGYAAAAGVGVPYVIPSRLRGQTEAAPSERITMGAIGLGNQGLHNLKSFLTFDDVRVLAVCDV' A
#
# COMPACT_ATOMS: atom_id res chain seq x y z
N MET A 1 34.52 -12.29 -19.15
CA MET A 1 33.37 -11.78 -18.37
C MET A 1 33.83 -10.55 -17.62
N THR A 2 33.30 -9.37 -17.95
CA THR A 2 33.68 -8.11 -17.29
C THR A 2 32.95 -7.99 -15.95
N THR A 3 33.70 -7.90 -14.86
CA THR A 3 33.16 -7.78 -13.50
C THR A 3 32.72 -6.33 -13.26
N ILE A 4 31.43 -6.12 -13.00
CA ILE A 4 30.93 -4.78 -12.64
C ILE A 4 31.27 -4.50 -11.17
N SER A 5 31.96 -3.39 -10.92
CA SER A 5 32.24 -2.94 -9.55
C SER A 5 31.03 -2.24 -8.93
N ARG A 6 30.89 -2.31 -7.59
CA ARG A 6 29.84 -1.60 -6.83
C ARG A 6 29.74 -0.11 -7.19
N ARG A 7 30.89 0.53 -7.44
CA ARG A 7 30.97 1.96 -7.80
C ARG A 7 30.39 2.25 -9.18
N GLN A 8 30.66 1.38 -10.16
CA GLN A 8 30.05 1.49 -11.49
C GLN A 8 28.54 1.29 -11.41
N LEU A 9 28.07 0.31 -10.62
CA LEU A 9 26.64 0.09 -10.42
C LEU A 9 25.93 1.29 -9.79
N LEU A 10 26.49 1.88 -8.73
CA LEU A 10 25.94 3.10 -8.12
C LEU A 10 26.00 4.31 -9.06
N GLY A 11 27.07 4.44 -9.85
CA GLY A 11 27.18 5.48 -10.87
C GLY A 11 26.10 5.35 -11.96
N TYR A 12 25.83 4.14 -12.43
CA TYR A 12 24.75 3.88 -13.39
C TYR A 12 23.36 4.12 -12.79
N ALA A 13 23.13 3.71 -11.53
CA ALA A 13 21.86 3.95 -10.85
C ALA A 13 21.59 5.45 -10.62
N ALA A 14 22.62 6.21 -10.24
CA ALA A 14 22.52 7.66 -10.09
C ALA A 14 22.25 8.34 -11.45
N ALA A 15 22.96 7.95 -12.52
CA ALA A 15 22.73 8.46 -13.87
C ALA A 15 21.31 8.16 -14.37
N ALA A 16 20.79 6.96 -14.09
CA ALA A 16 19.42 6.59 -14.42
C ALA A 16 18.39 7.41 -13.61
N GLY A 17 18.64 7.67 -12.33
CA GLY A 17 17.71 8.39 -11.45
C GLY A 17 17.62 9.90 -11.69
N VAL A 18 18.66 10.54 -12.21
CA VAL A 18 18.68 12.00 -12.46
C VAL A 18 18.00 12.38 -13.78
N GLY A 19 17.96 11.47 -14.76
CA GLY A 19 17.45 11.74 -16.11
C GLY A 19 16.04 11.25 -16.41
N VAL A 20 15.42 10.47 -15.52
CA VAL A 20 14.07 9.93 -15.75
C VAL A 20 13.01 10.72 -14.97
N PRO A 21 11.87 11.07 -15.59
CA PRO A 21 10.74 11.61 -14.84
C PRO A 21 10.33 10.58 -13.78
N TYR A 22 10.24 11.03 -12.52
CA TYR A 22 9.78 10.19 -11.42
C TYR A 22 8.27 9.96 -11.55
N VAL A 23 7.90 9.01 -12.41
CA VAL A 23 6.51 8.62 -12.65
C VAL A 23 6.07 7.73 -11.50
N ILE A 24 5.47 8.36 -10.49
CA ILE A 24 4.79 7.66 -9.42
C ILE A 24 3.32 7.48 -9.81
N PRO A 25 2.75 6.27 -9.72
CA PRO A 25 1.31 6.06 -9.87
C PRO A 25 0.49 7.00 -8.98
N SER A 26 -0.59 7.57 -9.53
CA SER A 26 -1.51 8.47 -8.82
C SER A 26 -2.10 7.84 -7.55
N ARG A 27 -2.28 6.51 -7.53
CA ARG A 27 -2.71 5.72 -6.36
C ARG A 27 -1.76 5.87 -5.16
N LEU A 28 -0.44 5.93 -5.39
CA LEU A 28 0.54 6.08 -4.31
C LEU A 28 0.58 7.51 -3.75
N ARG A 29 0.05 8.48 -4.49
CA ARG A 29 -0.04 9.89 -4.07
C ARG A 29 -1.36 10.22 -3.34
N GLY A 30 -2.21 9.22 -3.09
CA GLY A 30 -3.52 9.45 -2.46
C GLY A 30 -4.52 10.22 -3.34
N GLN A 31 -4.30 10.29 -4.66
CA GLN A 31 -5.16 11.09 -5.57
C GLN A 31 -6.43 10.35 -6.01
N THR A 32 -6.48 9.03 -5.82
CA THR A 32 -7.57 8.16 -6.29
C THR A 32 -8.17 7.29 -5.19
N GLU A 33 -7.43 7.10 -4.11
CA GLU A 33 -7.82 6.36 -2.91
C GLU A 33 -7.14 7.06 -1.72
N ALA A 34 -7.59 6.80 -0.50
CA ALA A 34 -6.92 7.30 0.70
C ALA A 34 -5.41 6.97 0.65
N ALA A 35 -4.55 7.93 0.99
CA ALA A 35 -3.11 7.68 1.03
C ALA A 35 -2.81 6.57 2.06
N PRO A 36 -1.78 5.72 1.84
CA PRO A 36 -1.48 4.62 2.76
C PRO A 36 -1.28 5.03 4.22
N SER A 37 -0.81 6.26 4.48
CA SER A 37 -0.65 6.81 5.84
C SER A 37 -1.96 7.13 6.55
N GLU A 38 -3.02 7.39 5.78
CA GLU A 38 -4.33 7.78 6.30
C GLU A 38 -5.28 6.59 6.46
N ARG A 39 -4.83 5.38 6.10
CA ARG A 39 -5.67 4.17 6.15
C ARG A 39 -5.62 3.52 7.53
N ILE A 40 -6.79 3.17 8.04
CA ILE A 40 -6.95 2.39 9.27
C ILE A 40 -6.88 0.90 8.92
N THR A 41 -5.92 0.19 9.51
CA THR A 41 -5.85 -1.27 9.45
C THR A 41 -6.73 -1.88 10.55
N MET A 42 -7.70 -2.69 10.16
CA MET A 42 -8.71 -3.25 11.06
C MET A 42 -8.70 -4.79 11.02
N GLY A 43 -8.97 -5.41 12.16
CA GLY A 43 -9.36 -6.82 12.27
C GLY A 43 -10.75 -6.92 12.88
N ALA A 44 -11.54 -7.92 12.50
CA ALA A 44 -12.87 -8.16 13.06
C ALA A 44 -12.93 -9.50 13.79
N ILE A 45 -13.42 -9.50 15.03
CA ILE A 45 -13.60 -10.71 15.85
C ILE A 45 -15.06 -10.81 16.27
N GLY A 46 -15.68 -11.97 16.04
CA GLY A 46 -17.09 -12.20 16.29
C GLY A 46 -17.95 -11.60 15.17
N LEU A 47 -18.38 -12.45 14.23
CA LEU A 47 -19.14 -12.05 13.04
C LEU A 47 -20.60 -12.51 13.09
N GLY A 48 -21.17 -12.59 14.29
CA GLY A 48 -22.61 -12.73 14.51
C GLY A 48 -23.40 -11.54 13.95
N ASN A 49 -24.71 -11.51 14.23
CA ASN A 49 -25.67 -10.56 13.62
C ASN A 49 -25.18 -9.12 13.47
N GLN A 50 -24.71 -8.50 14.56
CA GLN A 50 -24.20 -7.12 14.55
C GLN A 50 -22.78 -7.01 13.97
N GLY A 51 -21.92 -8.00 14.25
CA GLY A 51 -20.54 -8.00 13.76
C GLY A 51 -20.46 -7.99 12.24
N LEU A 52 -21.30 -8.79 11.57
CA LEU A 52 -21.36 -8.81 10.11
C LEU A 52 -21.95 -7.52 9.52
N HIS A 53 -22.95 -6.92 10.17
CA HIS A 53 -23.51 -5.64 9.73
C HIS A 53 -22.45 -4.53 9.81
N ASN A 54 -21.76 -4.44 10.94
CA ASN A 54 -20.69 -3.47 11.14
C ASN A 54 -19.54 -3.68 10.16
N LEU A 55 -19.09 -4.93 9.97
CA LEU A 55 -18.04 -5.26 9.00
C LEU A 55 -18.42 -4.81 7.59
N LYS A 56 -19.66 -5.06 7.16
CA LYS A 56 -20.14 -4.60 5.84
C LYS A 56 -20.10 -3.09 5.72
N SER A 57 -20.51 -2.36 6.75
CA SER A 57 -20.42 -0.89 6.77
C SER A 57 -18.96 -0.41 6.72
N PHE A 58 -18.04 -1.07 7.44
CA PHE A 58 -16.62 -0.71 7.41
C PHE A 58 -15.95 -0.96 6.06
N LEU A 59 -16.39 -1.98 5.32
CA LEU A 59 -15.86 -2.27 3.98
C LEU A 59 -16.27 -1.25 2.91
N THR A 60 -17.19 -0.33 3.21
CA THR A 60 -17.56 0.75 2.28
C THR A 60 -16.71 2.01 2.44
N PHE A 61 -15.85 2.08 3.47
CA PHE A 61 -14.97 3.23 3.67
C PHE A 61 -13.64 3.02 2.94
N ASP A 62 -13.27 3.98 2.08
CA ASP A 62 -12.05 3.91 1.25
C ASP A 62 -10.74 3.97 2.06
N ASP A 63 -10.82 4.44 3.30
CA ASP A 63 -9.71 4.55 4.25
C ASP A 63 -9.64 3.39 5.25
N VAL A 64 -10.58 2.43 5.22
CA VAL A 64 -10.54 1.25 6.09
C VAL A 64 -10.06 0.03 5.33
N ARG A 65 -9.08 -0.67 5.90
CA ARG A 65 -8.56 -1.93 5.36
C ARG A 65 -8.70 -3.04 6.38
N VAL A 66 -9.69 -3.91 6.18
CA VAL A 66 -9.87 -5.11 7.01
C VAL A 66 -8.90 -6.19 6.53
N LEU A 67 -7.94 -6.58 7.37
CA LEU A 67 -6.90 -7.57 7.02
C LEU A 67 -7.12 -8.95 7.63
N ALA A 68 -7.89 -9.04 8.71
CA ALA A 68 -8.11 -10.28 9.42
C ALA A 68 -9.54 -10.37 9.94
N VAL A 69 -10.06 -11.60 9.95
CA VAL A 69 -11.35 -11.93 10.55
C VAL A 69 -11.20 -13.18 11.41
N CYS A 70 -11.94 -13.26 12.50
CA CYS A 70 -12.01 -14.42 13.39
C CYS A 70 -13.45 -14.61 13.86
N ASP A 71 -13.96 -15.83 13.77
CA ASP A 71 -15.27 -16.24 14.28
C ASP A 71 -15.21 -17.71 14.75
N VAL A 72 -16.17 -18.14 15.59
CA VAL A 72 -16.22 -19.48 16.20
C VAL A 72 -16.87 -20.55 15.32
#